data_AF-A0A3G9FYC0-F1
#
_entry.id   AF-A0A3G9FYC0-F1
#
_cell.length_a   1.000
_cell.length_b   1.000
_cell.length_c   1.000
_cell.angle_alpha   90.00
_cell.angle_beta   90.00
_cell.angle_gamma   90.00
#
_symmetry.space_group_name_H-M   'P 1'
#
loop_
_entity.id
_entity.type
_entity.pdbx_description
1 polymer ?
#
loop_
_entity_poly.entity_id
_entity_poly.type
_entity_poly.pdbx_seq_one_letter_code
_entity_poly.pdbx_strand_id
1 'polypeptide(L)'
;MPYFAALEVGGTKVNVAAGSGPDDLQTLRIPTRAPQETWPEVLRALDTLSQGRAFDAIGIASFGPIDVNPQSPTYGRFRKTPKPGWSGFDLLSPLTETYPEVPIGLDTDVNGAALGEKRWGGAKDLDTFVYVTVGTGLGVGLVVADQPVHGLLHPEAGHIRVRRHPDDTYAGHCPFHGDCCEGLSCGPAIEARTGQKAETLPPDHAVWGMVGDYLGQLFCNLALITSAQRILVGGGVGLNEPVLKASRQTCHRLLNGYLEALDFADSMDSYIQAAYLGDRAGMLGAIELARRALV
;
A
#
# COMPACT_ATOMS: atom_id res chain seq x y z
N MET A 1 -11.64 -24.15 -11.13
CA MET A 1 -11.02 -22.81 -11.10
C MET A 1 -9.96 -22.83 -10.02
N PRO A 2 -8.80 -22.18 -10.24
CA PRO A 2 -7.79 -22.06 -9.19
C PRO A 2 -8.38 -21.47 -7.91
N TYR A 3 -7.95 -21.96 -6.77
CA TYR A 3 -8.38 -21.54 -5.45
C TYR A 3 -7.18 -21.02 -4.68
N PHE A 4 -7.14 -19.72 -4.47
CA PHE A 4 -6.02 -19.04 -3.85
C PHE A 4 -6.34 -18.70 -2.41
N ALA A 5 -5.30 -18.69 -1.59
CA ALA A 5 -5.31 -18.00 -0.31
C ALA A 5 -4.57 -16.66 -0.45
N ALA A 6 -5.09 -15.64 0.22
CA ALA A 6 -4.54 -14.28 0.19
C ALA A 6 -4.39 -13.73 1.61
N LEU A 7 -3.21 -13.20 1.89
CA LEU A 7 -2.85 -12.58 3.15
C LEU A 7 -2.48 -11.12 2.89
N GLU A 8 -3.35 -10.19 3.31
CA GLU A 8 -3.00 -8.78 3.40
C GLU A 8 -2.53 -8.49 4.84
N VAL A 9 -1.22 -8.50 5.04
CA VAL A 9 -0.60 -8.33 6.35
C VAL A 9 -0.42 -6.85 6.61
N GLY A 10 -1.34 -6.25 7.36
CA GLY A 10 -1.28 -4.84 7.76
C GLY A 10 -0.76 -4.65 9.20
N GLY A 11 -0.36 -3.42 9.51
CA GLY A 11 0.20 -3.08 10.83
C GLY A 11 -0.80 -3.04 12.00
N THR A 12 -2.11 -3.18 11.73
CA THR A 12 -3.20 -3.18 12.74
C THR A 12 -4.14 -4.38 12.60
N LYS A 13 -4.25 -4.92 11.39
CA LYS A 13 -5.04 -6.10 11.07
C LYS A 13 -4.32 -6.91 9.98
N VAL A 14 -4.50 -8.22 10.01
CA VAL A 14 -4.27 -9.11 8.88
C VAL A 14 -5.63 -9.47 8.31
N ASN A 15 -5.85 -9.17 7.04
CA ASN A 15 -7.01 -9.69 6.33
C ASN A 15 -6.57 -11.01 5.66
N VAL A 16 -7.31 -12.09 5.92
CA VAL A 16 -7.08 -13.43 5.37
C VAL A 16 -8.25 -13.73 4.46
N ALA A 17 -8.00 -14.13 3.22
CA ALA A 17 -9.06 -14.49 2.30
C ALA A 17 -8.76 -15.76 1.51
N ALA A 18 -9.82 -16.37 0.98
CA ALA A 18 -9.72 -17.42 -0.01
C ALA A 18 -10.75 -17.21 -1.12
N GLY A 19 -10.35 -17.52 -2.36
CA GLY A 19 -11.17 -17.32 -3.55
C GLY A 19 -10.36 -17.43 -4.84
N SER A 20 -11.01 -17.24 -5.98
CA SER A 20 -10.38 -17.17 -7.30
C SER A 20 -10.18 -15.73 -7.79
N GLY A 21 -10.95 -14.77 -7.27
CA GLY A 21 -10.89 -13.37 -7.67
C GLY A 21 -11.95 -12.50 -6.99
N PRO A 22 -12.25 -11.30 -7.53
CA PRO A 22 -13.12 -10.32 -6.86
C PRO A 22 -14.57 -10.76 -6.60
N ASP A 23 -15.04 -11.80 -7.29
CA ASP A 23 -16.44 -12.23 -7.26
C ASP A 23 -16.74 -13.30 -6.20
N ASP A 24 -15.71 -13.98 -5.66
CA ASP A 24 -15.89 -15.14 -4.78
C ASP A 24 -15.00 -15.12 -3.51
N LEU A 25 -14.38 -13.99 -3.19
CA LEU A 25 -13.54 -13.87 -1.99
C LEU A 25 -14.36 -13.97 -0.71
N GLN A 26 -14.01 -14.96 0.10
CA GLN A 26 -14.39 -15.03 1.51
C GLN A 26 -13.25 -14.46 2.35
N THR A 27 -13.56 -13.62 3.34
CA THR A 27 -12.55 -12.91 4.12
C THR A 27 -12.80 -13.03 5.61
N LEU A 28 -11.72 -13.28 6.36
CA LEU A 28 -11.64 -13.18 7.81
C LEU A 28 -10.63 -12.09 8.18
N ARG A 29 -10.82 -11.48 9.35
CA ARG A 29 -9.95 -10.40 9.83
C ARG A 29 -9.38 -10.76 11.19
N ILE A 30 -8.06 -10.70 11.31
CA ILE A 30 -7.31 -10.99 12.52
C ILE A 30 -6.64 -9.70 13.02
N PRO A 31 -6.78 -9.30 14.29
CA PRO A 31 -6.02 -8.17 14.84
C PRO A 31 -4.51 -8.47 14.83
N THR A 32 -3.71 -7.53 14.32
CA THR A 32 -2.25 -7.67 14.33
C THR A 32 -1.71 -7.42 15.73
N ARG A 33 -1.17 -8.45 16.37
CA ARG A 33 -0.48 -8.42 17.67
C ARG A 33 0.99 -8.81 17.47
N ALA A 34 1.65 -9.39 18.48
CA ALA A 34 2.92 -10.05 18.29
C ALA A 34 2.80 -11.21 17.28
N PRO A 35 3.83 -11.53 16.48
CA PRO A 35 3.74 -12.56 15.46
C PRO A 35 3.38 -13.94 16.02
N GLN A 36 3.90 -14.28 17.20
CA GLN A 36 3.67 -15.57 17.88
C GLN A 36 2.19 -15.78 18.25
N GLU A 37 1.43 -14.70 18.41
CA GLU A 37 -0.01 -14.74 18.66
C GLU A 37 -0.82 -14.64 17.36
N THR A 38 -0.35 -13.81 16.43
CA THR A 38 -1.07 -13.47 15.20
C THR A 38 -1.04 -14.63 14.20
N TRP A 39 0.12 -15.24 13.99
CA TRP A 39 0.33 -16.22 12.93
C TRP A 39 -0.46 -17.54 13.14
N PRO A 40 -0.56 -18.08 14.37
CA PRO A 40 -1.44 -19.23 14.62
C PRO A 40 -2.92 -18.96 14.34
N GLU A 41 -3.38 -17.70 14.45
CA GLU A 41 -4.75 -17.31 14.06
C GLU A 41 -4.91 -17.19 12.55
N VAL A 42 -3.88 -16.69 11.86
CA VAL A 42 -3.85 -16.66 10.39
C VAL A 42 -3.94 -18.09 9.83
N LEU A 43 -3.16 -19.04 10.35
CA LEU A 43 -3.22 -20.44 9.92
C LEU A 43 -4.61 -21.07 10.17
N ARG A 44 -5.21 -20.81 11.33
CA ARG A 44 -6.59 -21.26 11.63
C ARG A 44 -7.63 -20.64 10.70
N ALA A 45 -7.45 -19.37 10.34
CA ALA A 45 -8.32 -18.69 9.38
C ALA A 45 -8.17 -19.28 7.97
N LEU A 46 -6.94 -19.59 7.53
CA LEU A 46 -6.68 -20.28 6.27
C LEU A 46 -7.31 -21.68 6.24
N ASP A 47 -7.15 -22.46 7.31
CA ASP A 47 -7.79 -23.78 7.44
C ASP A 47 -9.32 -23.67 7.34
N THR A 48 -9.92 -22.72 8.05
CA THR A 48 -11.37 -22.45 7.99
C THR A 48 -11.82 -22.08 6.57
N LEU A 49 -11.08 -21.19 5.91
CA LEU A 49 -11.40 -20.70 4.56
C LEU A 49 -11.08 -21.72 3.46
N SER A 50 -10.22 -22.71 3.73
CA SER A 50 -9.95 -23.81 2.80
C SER A 50 -11.21 -24.62 2.52
N GLN A 51 -12.09 -24.75 3.53
CA GLN A 51 -13.27 -25.61 3.48
C GLN A 51 -12.94 -27.04 3.01
N GLY A 52 -11.76 -27.55 3.38
CA GLY A 52 -11.26 -28.86 2.98
C GLY A 52 -10.71 -28.95 1.56
N ARG A 53 -10.59 -27.82 0.84
CA ARG A 53 -9.99 -27.74 -0.49
C ARG A 53 -8.52 -27.34 -0.36
N ALA A 54 -7.66 -27.96 -1.17
CA ALA A 54 -6.28 -27.51 -1.30
C ALA A 54 -6.24 -26.12 -1.98
N PHE A 55 -5.32 -25.27 -1.53
CA PHE A 55 -4.99 -24.03 -2.23
C PHE A 55 -4.02 -24.35 -3.37
N ASP A 56 -4.24 -23.75 -4.54
CA ASP A 56 -3.31 -23.82 -5.66
C ASP A 56 -2.08 -22.95 -5.41
N ALA A 57 -2.24 -21.81 -4.73
CA ALA A 57 -1.15 -20.94 -4.29
C ALA A 57 -1.60 -20.04 -3.13
N ILE A 58 -0.63 -19.52 -2.36
CA ILE A 58 -0.82 -18.50 -1.34
C ILE A 58 -0.15 -17.21 -1.81
N GLY A 59 -0.81 -16.07 -1.65
CA GLY A 59 -0.22 -14.76 -1.93
C GLY A 59 -0.21 -13.89 -0.70
N ILE A 60 0.87 -13.14 -0.52
CA ILE A 60 1.10 -12.31 0.67
C ILE A 60 1.45 -10.89 0.21
N ALA A 61 0.60 -9.94 0.56
CA ALA A 61 0.84 -8.52 0.41
C ALA A 61 1.08 -7.96 1.82
N SER A 62 2.34 -7.68 2.16
CA SER A 62 2.73 -7.37 3.55
C SER A 62 3.23 -5.94 3.73
N PHE A 63 2.93 -5.34 4.89
CA PHE A 63 3.63 -4.15 5.32
C PHE A 63 5.15 -4.41 5.37
N GLY A 64 5.93 -3.34 5.23
CA GLY A 64 7.39 -3.40 5.22
C GLY A 64 8.07 -2.74 6.43
N PRO A 65 9.42 -2.65 6.41
CA PRO A 65 10.28 -3.21 5.36
C PRO A 65 10.40 -4.74 5.52
N ILE A 66 10.17 -5.47 4.43
CA ILE A 66 10.26 -6.94 4.34
C ILE A 66 11.15 -7.33 3.17
N ASP A 67 11.90 -8.41 3.33
CA ASP A 67 12.74 -8.93 2.27
C ASP A 67 11.88 -9.67 1.23
N VAL A 68 11.65 -9.01 0.10
CA VAL A 68 10.85 -9.54 -1.02
C VAL A 68 11.72 -10.14 -2.13
N ASN A 69 13.05 -10.21 -1.96
CA ASN A 69 13.94 -10.79 -2.96
C ASN A 69 13.98 -12.32 -2.81
N PRO A 70 13.46 -13.11 -3.77
CA PRO A 70 13.44 -14.57 -3.68
C PRO A 70 14.83 -15.22 -3.61
N GLN A 71 15.88 -14.52 -4.04
CA GLN A 71 17.27 -15.00 -4.00
C GLN A 71 17.96 -14.71 -2.66
N SER A 72 17.32 -13.94 -1.78
CA SER A 72 17.88 -13.59 -0.48
C SER A 72 17.74 -14.74 0.51
N PRO A 73 18.76 -15.04 1.34
CA PRO A 73 18.65 -16.02 2.43
C PRO A 73 17.66 -15.59 3.53
N THR A 74 17.18 -14.34 3.47
CA THR A 74 16.17 -13.80 4.39
C THR A 74 14.86 -13.46 3.71
N TYR A 75 14.59 -13.97 2.49
CA TYR A 75 13.30 -13.81 1.80
C TYR A 75 12.13 -14.13 2.74
N GLY A 76 11.12 -13.26 2.79
CA GLY A 76 9.99 -13.41 3.71
C GLY A 76 10.21 -12.91 5.13
N ARG A 77 11.41 -12.41 5.45
CA ARG A 77 11.74 -11.91 6.79
C ARG A 77 11.62 -10.41 6.88
N PHE A 78 10.95 -9.95 7.92
CA PHE A 78 10.90 -8.53 8.28
C PHE A 78 12.28 -8.00 8.65
N ARG A 79 12.58 -6.78 8.19
CA ARG A 79 13.77 -6.03 8.59
C ARG A 79 13.46 -5.23 9.85
N LYS A 80 14.15 -4.11 10.09
CA LYS A 80 13.84 -3.22 11.20
C LYS A 80 12.50 -2.54 10.96
N THR A 81 11.54 -2.79 11.84
CA THR A 81 10.22 -2.14 11.84
C THR A 81 9.90 -1.63 13.25
N PRO A 82 9.20 -0.48 13.38
CA PRO A 82 8.75 0.01 14.69
C PRO A 82 7.66 -0.87 15.32
N LYS A 83 7.15 -1.88 14.60
CA LYS A 83 6.12 -2.80 15.09
C LYS A 83 6.71 -3.82 16.08
N PRO A 84 6.27 -3.82 17.37
CA PRO A 84 6.84 -4.69 18.39
C PRO A 84 6.77 -6.17 18.02
N GLY A 85 7.90 -6.87 18.14
CA GLY A 85 8.01 -8.32 17.88
C GLY A 85 8.11 -8.73 16.42
N TRP A 86 7.84 -7.85 15.45
CA TRP A 86 7.85 -8.20 14.02
C TRP A 86 9.24 -8.19 13.39
N SER A 87 10.19 -7.40 13.91
CA SER A 87 11.55 -7.37 13.37
C SER A 87 12.19 -8.76 13.42
N GLY A 88 12.66 -9.26 12.28
CA GLY A 88 13.27 -10.59 12.15
C GLY A 88 12.29 -11.76 12.09
N PHE A 89 10.97 -11.53 12.20
CA PHE A 89 9.98 -12.58 12.02
C PHE A 89 9.91 -13.03 10.56
N ASP A 90 9.80 -14.34 10.36
CA ASP A 90 9.78 -15.03 9.07
C ASP A 90 8.34 -15.44 8.72
N LEU A 91 7.76 -14.82 7.70
CA LEU A 91 6.37 -15.10 7.31
C LEU A 91 6.20 -16.47 6.66
N LEU A 92 7.24 -16.96 5.99
CA LEU A 92 7.14 -18.09 5.08
C LEU A 92 7.25 -19.41 5.83
N SER A 93 8.18 -19.51 6.79
CA SER A 93 8.46 -20.78 7.49
C SER A 93 7.19 -21.46 8.02
N PRO A 94 6.30 -20.79 8.79
CA PRO A 94 5.10 -21.45 9.31
C PRO A 94 4.07 -21.83 8.23
N LEU A 95 4.03 -21.07 7.13
CA LEU A 95 3.15 -21.36 6.00
C LEU A 95 3.66 -22.58 5.24
N THR A 96 4.96 -22.67 4.98
CA THR A 96 5.58 -23.82 4.29
C THR A 96 5.56 -25.08 5.13
N GLU A 97 5.62 -24.98 6.46
CA GLU A 97 5.42 -26.13 7.36
C GLU A 97 3.99 -26.68 7.28
N THR A 98 3.00 -25.79 7.11
CA THR A 98 1.57 -26.16 7.04
C THR A 98 1.15 -26.59 5.62
N TYR A 99 1.72 -25.96 4.59
CA TYR A 99 1.38 -26.11 3.18
C TYR A 99 2.64 -26.35 2.32
N PRO A 100 3.34 -27.49 2.48
CA PRO A 100 4.68 -27.71 1.92
C PRO A 100 4.75 -27.74 0.39
N GLU A 101 3.65 -28.07 -0.28
CA GLU A 101 3.58 -28.19 -1.75
C GLU A 101 2.89 -26.98 -2.41
N VAL A 102 2.49 -25.98 -1.63
CA VAL A 102 1.73 -24.82 -2.14
C VAL A 102 2.68 -23.66 -2.43
N PRO A 103 2.80 -23.19 -3.69
CA PRO A 103 3.60 -22.02 -4.04
C PRO A 103 3.16 -20.77 -3.28
N ILE A 104 4.12 -19.94 -2.88
CA ILE A 104 3.87 -18.71 -2.14
C ILE A 104 4.45 -17.51 -2.88
N GLY A 105 3.58 -16.58 -3.29
CA GLY A 105 3.95 -15.26 -3.79
C GLY A 105 3.99 -14.25 -2.65
N LEU A 106 5.04 -13.44 -2.59
CA LEU A 106 5.19 -12.40 -1.57
C LEU A 106 5.65 -11.09 -2.22
N ASP A 107 5.00 -9.99 -1.82
CA ASP A 107 5.50 -8.64 -2.04
C ASP A 107 4.97 -7.70 -0.94
N THR A 108 5.30 -6.42 -1.05
CA THR A 108 4.75 -5.39 -0.16
C THR A 108 3.25 -5.21 -0.37
N ASP A 109 2.57 -4.67 0.63
CA ASP A 109 1.15 -4.32 0.58
C ASP A 109 0.82 -3.35 -0.57
N VAL A 110 1.67 -2.36 -0.81
CA VAL A 110 1.51 -1.38 -1.89
C VAL A 110 1.82 -1.94 -3.27
N ASN A 111 2.81 -2.83 -3.41
CA ASN A 111 3.04 -3.54 -4.66
C ASN A 111 1.89 -4.52 -4.96
N GLY A 112 1.43 -5.26 -3.95
CA GLY A 112 0.23 -6.08 -4.04
C GLY A 112 -0.95 -5.25 -4.54
N ALA A 113 -1.26 -4.14 -3.88
CA ALA A 113 -2.36 -3.26 -4.28
C ALA A 113 -2.20 -2.73 -5.73
N ALA A 114 -0.99 -2.34 -6.13
CA ALA A 114 -0.69 -1.96 -7.51
C ALA A 114 -0.99 -3.08 -8.51
N LEU A 115 -0.59 -4.32 -8.19
CA LEU A 115 -0.87 -5.50 -9.01
C LEU A 115 -2.37 -5.82 -9.07
N GLY A 116 -3.10 -5.62 -7.97
CA GLY A 116 -4.56 -5.70 -7.94
C GLY A 116 -5.19 -4.70 -8.91
N GLU A 117 -4.78 -3.44 -8.84
CA GLU A 117 -5.25 -2.38 -9.75
C GLU A 117 -4.91 -2.65 -11.21
N LYS A 118 -3.74 -3.24 -11.48
CA LYS A 118 -3.37 -3.71 -12.83
C LYS A 118 -4.29 -4.82 -13.31
N ARG A 119 -4.65 -5.76 -12.45
CA ARG A 119 -5.44 -6.93 -12.86
C ARG A 119 -6.93 -6.61 -13.00
N TRP A 120 -7.51 -5.90 -12.02
CA TRP A 120 -8.96 -5.70 -11.93
C TRP A 120 -9.39 -4.23 -11.85
N GLY A 121 -8.46 -3.30 -11.67
CA GLY A 121 -8.78 -1.90 -11.36
C GLY A 121 -8.39 -0.89 -12.45
N GLY A 122 -7.96 0.29 -12.00
CA GLY A 122 -7.74 1.50 -12.80
C GLY A 122 -6.44 1.51 -13.59
N ALA A 123 -5.65 0.43 -13.54
CA ALA A 123 -4.35 0.31 -14.23
C ALA A 123 -4.31 -0.84 -15.27
N LYS A 124 -5.44 -1.44 -15.65
CA LYS A 124 -5.50 -2.56 -16.63
C LYS A 124 -4.67 -2.32 -17.89
N ASP A 125 -4.83 -1.13 -18.46
CA ASP A 125 -4.23 -0.75 -19.73
C ASP A 125 -2.89 0.00 -19.57
N LEU A 126 -2.33 0.03 -18.36
CA LEU A 126 -1.08 0.75 -18.04
C LEU A 126 0.05 -0.22 -17.72
N ASP A 127 1.22 -0.04 -18.31
CA ASP A 127 2.41 -0.83 -17.99
C ASP A 127 3.28 -0.17 -16.92
N THR A 128 3.16 1.16 -16.77
CA THR A 128 4.01 1.97 -15.91
C THR A 128 3.12 2.93 -15.12
N PHE A 129 2.95 2.67 -13.84
CA PHE A 129 2.05 3.42 -12.98
C PHE A 129 2.48 3.33 -11.52
N VAL A 130 1.92 4.22 -10.70
CA VAL A 130 2.18 4.26 -9.26
C VAL A 130 0.90 4.01 -8.49
N TYR A 131 0.98 3.22 -7.44
CA TYR A 131 -0.04 3.13 -6.40
C TYR A 131 0.49 3.79 -5.12
N VAL A 132 -0.30 4.67 -4.51
CA VAL A 132 0.00 5.32 -3.24
C VAL A 132 -1.12 5.00 -2.26
N THR A 133 -0.78 4.62 -1.04
CA THR A 133 -1.77 4.50 0.05
C THR A 133 -1.44 5.48 1.17
N VAL A 134 -2.47 6.14 1.71
CA VAL A 134 -2.34 7.00 2.89
C VAL A 134 -3.37 6.60 3.94
N GLY A 135 -2.88 6.10 5.07
CA GLY A 135 -3.69 5.58 6.17
C GLY A 135 -2.90 5.66 7.47
N THR A 136 -2.64 4.53 8.13
CA THR A 136 -1.75 4.50 9.30
C THR A 136 -0.32 4.95 8.96
N GLY A 137 0.13 4.68 7.74
CA GLY A 137 1.38 5.18 7.16
C GLY A 137 1.16 5.70 5.74
N LEU A 138 2.25 5.89 5.00
CA LEU A 138 2.26 6.27 3.60
C LEU A 138 3.20 5.33 2.84
N GLY A 139 2.63 4.47 2.00
CA GLY A 139 3.39 3.55 1.15
C GLY A 139 3.21 3.88 -0.33
N VAL A 140 4.22 3.51 -1.14
CA VAL A 140 4.22 3.70 -2.59
C VAL A 140 4.70 2.44 -3.29
N GLY A 141 3.84 1.87 -4.14
CA GLY A 141 4.17 0.79 -5.07
C GLY A 141 4.38 1.37 -6.46
N LEU A 142 5.54 1.12 -7.06
CA LEU A 142 5.85 1.55 -8.42
C LEU A 142 5.89 0.32 -9.32
N VAL A 143 5.12 0.35 -10.41
CA VAL A 143 5.16 -0.66 -11.46
C VAL A 143 5.76 -0.03 -12.72
N VAL A 144 6.72 -0.72 -13.33
CA VAL A 144 7.38 -0.32 -14.58
C VAL A 144 7.42 -1.55 -15.48
N ALA A 145 6.96 -1.41 -16.73
CA ALA A 145 6.88 -2.52 -17.69
C ALA A 145 6.18 -3.77 -17.10
N ASP A 146 5.00 -3.57 -16.50
CA ASP A 146 4.16 -4.60 -15.86
C ASP A 146 4.76 -5.31 -14.63
N GLN A 147 5.92 -4.87 -14.16
CA GLN A 147 6.61 -5.44 -13.00
C GLN A 147 6.73 -4.42 -11.86
N PRO A 148 6.43 -4.81 -10.61
CA PRO A 148 6.80 -4.02 -9.45
C PRO A 148 8.31 -3.76 -9.45
N VAL A 149 8.70 -2.54 -9.09
CA VAL A 149 10.11 -2.18 -9.01
C VAL A 149 10.71 -2.79 -7.75
N HIS A 150 11.68 -3.67 -7.96
CA HIS A 150 12.60 -4.15 -6.94
C HIS A 150 14.02 -3.77 -7.36
N GLY A 151 14.70 -2.98 -6.53
CA GLY A 151 16.11 -2.60 -6.73
C GLY A 151 16.98 -3.19 -5.64
N LEU A 152 17.76 -2.34 -4.95
CA LEU A 152 18.39 -2.75 -3.69
C LEU A 152 17.32 -3.18 -2.65
N LEU A 153 16.16 -2.52 -2.67
CA LEU A 153 14.95 -2.80 -1.90
C LEU A 153 13.72 -2.44 -2.74
N HIS A 154 12.51 -2.67 -2.21
CA HIS A 154 11.30 -2.01 -2.72
C HIS A 154 11.33 -0.50 -2.42
N PRO A 155 10.59 0.34 -3.18
CA PRO A 155 10.48 1.76 -2.89
C PRO A 155 9.91 2.07 -1.50
N GLU A 156 10.40 3.15 -0.89
CA GLU A 156 9.95 3.70 0.40
C GLU A 156 9.64 5.20 0.24
N ALA A 157 8.94 5.56 -0.85
CA ALA A 157 8.76 6.95 -1.24
C ALA A 157 7.89 7.77 -0.27
N GLY A 158 7.18 7.13 0.68
CA GLY A 158 6.52 7.85 1.77
C GLY A 158 7.48 8.55 2.73
N HIS A 159 8.74 8.13 2.77
CA HIS A 159 9.77 8.73 3.62
C HIS A 159 10.58 9.83 2.94
N ILE A 160 10.25 10.24 1.71
CA ILE A 160 10.92 11.39 1.09
C ILE A 160 10.65 12.67 1.89
N ARG A 161 11.58 13.61 1.80
CA ARG A 161 11.41 14.95 2.36
C ARG A 161 10.54 15.79 1.42
N VAL A 162 9.60 16.51 2.01
CA VAL A 162 8.78 17.53 1.36
C VAL A 162 9.08 18.88 2.01
N ARG A 163 8.78 19.97 1.32
CA ARG A 163 8.88 21.31 1.90
C ARG A 163 7.72 21.49 2.89
N ARG A 164 8.04 21.93 4.10
CA ARG A 164 7.05 22.21 5.14
C ARG A 164 6.09 23.32 4.69
N HIS A 165 4.81 23.15 4.97
CA HIS A 165 3.84 24.22 4.81
C HIS A 165 4.21 25.35 5.79
N PRO A 166 4.20 26.63 5.39
CA PRO A 166 4.67 27.73 6.23
C PRO A 166 3.93 27.84 7.57
N ASP A 167 2.66 27.47 7.59
CA ASP A 167 1.82 27.50 8.80
C ASP A 167 1.85 26.21 9.64
N ASP A 168 2.57 25.16 9.22
CA ASP A 168 2.59 23.88 9.94
C ASP A 168 3.67 23.84 11.02
N THR A 169 3.24 23.94 12.27
CA THR A 169 4.11 23.86 13.45
C THR A 169 4.30 22.42 13.97
N TYR A 170 3.63 21.42 13.39
CA TYR A 170 3.71 20.03 13.85
C TYR A 170 5.08 19.40 13.58
N ALA A 171 5.74 18.87 14.59
CA ALA A 171 7.11 18.35 14.47
C ALA A 171 7.26 17.17 13.50
N GLY A 172 6.21 16.37 13.31
CA GLY A 172 6.21 15.17 12.47
C GLY A 172 6.12 13.86 13.27
N HIS A 173 5.39 12.89 12.74
CA HIS A 173 5.08 11.62 13.39
C HIS A 173 6.17 10.55 13.21
N CYS A 174 6.94 10.62 12.13
CA CYS A 174 7.82 9.51 11.74
C CYS A 174 8.98 9.36 12.74
N PRO A 175 9.21 8.19 13.36
CA PRO A 175 10.26 8.02 14.36
C PRO A 175 11.68 8.06 13.78
N PHE A 176 11.84 7.86 12.47
CA PHE A 176 13.14 7.88 11.79
C PHE A 176 13.50 9.26 11.25
N HIS A 177 12.49 9.98 10.76
CA HIS A 177 12.70 11.18 9.96
C HIS A 177 12.05 12.42 10.56
N GLY A 178 11.08 12.29 11.47
CA GLY A 178 10.23 13.38 11.93
C GLY A 178 9.24 13.77 10.83
N ASP A 179 9.64 14.73 9.99
CA ASP A 179 8.79 15.41 9.02
C ASP A 179 9.01 14.98 7.55
N CYS A 180 9.23 13.69 7.31
CA CYS A 180 9.05 13.15 5.96
C CYS A 180 7.57 13.22 5.54
N CYS A 181 7.27 12.95 4.26
CA CYS A 181 5.90 13.02 3.76
C CYS A 181 4.91 12.22 4.63
N GLU A 182 5.21 10.95 4.93
CA GLU A 182 4.43 10.13 5.86
C GLU A 182 4.24 10.82 7.22
N GLY A 183 5.34 11.30 7.81
CA GLY A 183 5.35 11.94 9.12
C GLY A 183 4.50 13.20 9.20
N LEU A 184 4.13 13.79 8.07
CA LEU A 184 3.28 14.97 7.98
C LEU A 184 1.86 14.66 7.51
N SER A 185 1.62 13.55 6.81
CA SER A 185 0.35 13.32 6.09
C SER A 185 -0.42 12.07 6.52
N CYS A 186 0.17 11.13 7.27
CA CYS A 186 -0.55 9.92 7.69
C CYS A 186 -1.62 10.21 8.75
N GLY A 187 -2.56 9.28 8.93
CA GLY A 187 -3.64 9.38 9.93
C GLY A 187 -3.14 9.70 11.34
N PRO A 188 -2.14 8.99 11.88
CA PRO A 188 -1.52 9.33 13.17
C PRO A 188 -0.88 10.72 13.22
N ALA A 189 -0.31 11.22 12.11
CA ALA A 189 0.21 12.58 12.04
C ALA A 189 -0.92 13.62 12.08
N ILE A 190 -2.04 13.35 11.41
CA ILE A 190 -3.25 14.18 11.48
C ILE A 190 -3.81 14.18 12.91
N GLU A 191 -3.96 13.02 13.53
CA GLU A 191 -4.46 12.89 14.90
C GLU A 191 -3.58 13.62 15.91
N ALA A 192 -2.26 13.45 15.83
CA ALA A 192 -1.33 14.14 16.71
C ALA A 192 -1.29 15.66 16.45
N ARG A 193 -1.52 16.11 15.21
CA ARG A 193 -1.55 17.54 14.84
C ARG A 193 -2.85 18.23 15.30
N THR A 194 -3.98 17.57 15.19
CA THR A 194 -5.31 18.18 15.42
C THR A 194 -5.95 17.81 16.76
N GLY A 195 -5.45 16.76 17.42
CA GLY A 195 -6.07 16.14 18.59
C GLY A 195 -7.28 15.26 18.27
N GLN A 196 -7.59 15.02 16.99
CA GLN A 196 -8.75 14.25 16.54
C GLN A 196 -8.39 13.29 15.41
N LYS A 197 -9.01 12.11 15.43
CA LYS A 197 -8.85 11.12 14.35
C LYS A 197 -9.31 11.67 13.02
N ALA A 198 -8.63 11.28 11.94
CA ALA A 198 -8.96 11.74 10.60
C ALA A 198 -10.42 11.43 10.21
N GLU A 199 -10.94 10.29 10.65
CA GLU A 199 -12.31 9.83 10.35
C GLU A 199 -13.41 10.67 11.02
N THR A 200 -13.06 11.43 12.07
CA THR A 200 -14.03 12.26 12.82
C THR A 200 -13.92 13.75 12.52
N LEU A 201 -12.90 14.16 11.75
CA LEU A 201 -12.68 15.56 11.40
C LEU A 201 -13.70 16.02 10.35
N PRO A 202 -14.19 17.27 10.44
CA PRO A 202 -15.16 17.78 9.48
C PRO A 202 -14.50 18.02 8.10
N PRO A 203 -15.22 17.87 6.97
CA PRO A 203 -14.65 17.99 5.63
C PRO A 203 -14.02 19.35 5.28
N ASP A 204 -14.39 20.41 6.01
CA ASP A 204 -13.90 21.79 5.82
C ASP A 204 -12.69 22.13 6.73
N HIS A 205 -12.18 21.17 7.52
CA HIS A 205 -11.03 21.39 8.39
C HIS A 205 -9.77 21.76 7.58
N ALA A 206 -9.05 22.81 8.00
CA ALA A 206 -7.89 23.33 7.26
C ALA A 206 -6.75 22.31 7.07
N VAL A 207 -6.67 21.28 7.93
CA VAL A 207 -5.65 20.22 7.82
C VAL A 207 -5.70 19.48 6.48
N TRP A 208 -6.87 19.37 5.85
CA TRP A 208 -7.01 18.64 4.59
C TRP A 208 -6.26 19.30 3.45
N GLY A 209 -6.30 20.64 3.38
CA GLY A 209 -5.51 21.40 2.41
C GLY A 209 -4.02 21.22 2.62
N MET A 210 -3.58 21.22 3.89
CA MET A 210 -2.17 21.03 4.26
C MET A 210 -1.66 19.61 3.96
N VAL A 211 -2.44 18.58 4.29
CA VAL A 211 -2.14 17.19 3.95
C VAL A 211 -2.10 17.01 2.43
N GLY A 212 -3.07 17.61 1.72
CA GLY A 212 -3.10 17.64 0.27
C GLY A 212 -1.86 18.31 -0.33
N ASP A 213 -1.38 19.43 0.22
CA ASP A 213 -0.14 20.07 -0.24
C ASP A 213 1.07 19.13 -0.15
N TYR A 214 1.26 18.45 0.99
CA TYR A 214 2.35 17.48 1.15
C TYR A 214 2.26 16.31 0.16
N LEU A 215 1.07 15.75 -0.02
CA LEU A 215 0.87 14.66 -0.99
C LEU A 215 1.05 15.15 -2.44
N GLY A 216 0.62 16.36 -2.76
CA GLY A 216 0.83 16.96 -4.07
C GLY A 216 2.31 17.18 -4.39
N GLN A 217 3.13 17.53 -3.39
CA GLN A 217 4.59 17.58 -3.54
C GLN A 217 5.17 16.18 -3.83
N LEU A 218 4.71 15.14 -3.13
CA LEU A 218 5.09 13.76 -3.40
C LEU A 218 4.70 13.33 -4.83
N PHE A 219 3.46 13.62 -5.25
CA PHE A 219 2.96 13.27 -6.58
C PHE A 219 3.74 13.96 -7.70
N CYS A 220 4.11 15.24 -7.51
CA CYS A 220 4.98 15.96 -8.43
C CYS A 220 6.35 15.25 -8.56
N ASN A 221 6.98 14.89 -7.43
CA ASN A 221 8.25 14.16 -7.45
C ASN A 221 8.11 12.80 -8.14
N LEU A 222 7.04 12.05 -7.88
CA LEU A 222 6.80 10.76 -8.52
C LEU A 222 6.63 10.91 -10.04
N ALA A 223 5.86 11.89 -10.51
CA ALA A 223 5.70 12.18 -11.94
C ALA A 223 7.05 12.46 -12.60
N LEU A 224 7.86 13.34 -11.99
CA LEU A 224 9.18 13.74 -12.52
C LEU A 224 10.21 12.62 -12.51
N ILE A 225 10.19 11.73 -11.51
CA ILE A 225 11.18 10.66 -11.36
C ILE A 225 10.80 9.43 -12.21
N THR A 226 9.53 9.06 -12.22
CA THR A 226 9.09 7.75 -12.71
C THR A 226 8.52 7.80 -14.12
N SER A 227 8.09 8.98 -14.59
CA SER A 227 7.30 9.11 -15.83
C SER A 227 6.08 8.18 -15.88
N ALA A 228 5.50 7.87 -14.71
CA ALA A 228 4.32 7.03 -14.61
C ALA A 228 3.15 7.58 -15.43
N GLN A 229 2.39 6.69 -16.05
CA GLN A 229 1.20 7.02 -16.83
C GLN A 229 0.02 7.46 -15.95
N ARG A 230 0.00 7.00 -14.68
CA ARG A 230 -1.04 7.34 -13.70
C ARG A 230 -0.53 7.13 -12.28
N ILE A 231 -1.08 7.91 -11.34
CA ILE A 231 -0.98 7.71 -9.90
C ILE A 231 -2.36 7.31 -9.38
N LEU A 232 -2.47 6.12 -8.79
CA LEU A 232 -3.67 5.62 -8.12
C LEU A 232 -3.52 5.81 -6.61
N VAL A 233 -4.50 6.44 -5.97
CA VAL A 233 -4.45 6.82 -4.56
C VAL A 233 -5.50 6.03 -3.78
N GLY A 234 -5.05 5.28 -2.78
CA GLY A 234 -5.87 4.52 -1.84
C GLY A 234 -5.65 4.93 -0.38
N GLY A 235 -6.23 4.16 0.52
CA GLY A 235 -6.17 4.38 1.97
C GLY A 235 -7.14 5.47 2.45
N GLY A 236 -7.58 5.36 3.71
CA GLY A 236 -8.66 6.20 4.24
C GLY A 236 -8.38 7.70 4.21
N VAL A 237 -7.12 8.12 4.37
CA VAL A 237 -6.73 9.54 4.24
C VAL A 237 -6.59 9.94 2.77
N GLY A 238 -6.00 9.07 1.95
CA GLY A 238 -5.76 9.37 0.53
C GLY A 238 -7.05 9.48 -0.29
N LEU A 239 -8.06 8.70 0.08
CA LEU A 239 -9.39 8.71 -0.54
C LEU A 239 -10.31 9.83 -0.02
N ASN A 240 -9.85 10.63 0.95
CA ASN A 240 -10.59 11.81 1.40
C ASN A 240 -10.62 12.86 0.26
N GLU A 241 -11.82 13.22 -0.20
CA GLU A 241 -12.02 14.09 -1.37
C GLU A 241 -11.30 15.46 -1.23
N PRO A 242 -11.42 16.20 -0.11
CA PRO A 242 -10.63 17.41 0.12
C PRO A 242 -9.12 17.23 -0.06
N VAL A 243 -8.55 16.13 0.47
CA VAL A 243 -7.12 15.80 0.34
C VAL A 243 -6.75 15.53 -1.13
N LEU A 244 -7.53 14.72 -1.83
CA LEU A 244 -7.27 14.38 -3.22
C LEU A 244 -7.36 15.62 -4.13
N LYS A 245 -8.34 16.50 -3.91
CA LYS A 245 -8.46 17.77 -4.62
C LYS A 245 -7.26 18.69 -4.37
N ALA A 246 -6.88 18.88 -3.11
CA ALA A 246 -5.75 19.75 -2.74
C ALA A 246 -4.40 19.21 -3.26
N SER A 247 -4.21 17.89 -3.28
CA SER A 247 -3.00 17.27 -3.82
C SER A 247 -2.89 17.41 -5.34
N ARG A 248 -3.98 17.27 -6.09
CA ARG A 248 -4.03 17.58 -7.53
C ARG A 248 -3.65 19.03 -7.82
N GLN A 249 -4.26 19.98 -7.10
CA GLN A 249 -3.97 21.41 -7.27
C GLN A 249 -2.50 21.73 -6.98
N THR A 250 -1.95 21.15 -5.92
CA THR A 250 -0.55 21.35 -5.55
C THR A 250 0.40 20.72 -6.56
N CYS A 251 0.14 19.49 -7.01
CA CYS A 251 0.94 18.82 -8.04
C CYS A 251 0.97 19.66 -9.33
N HIS A 252 -0.20 20.07 -9.84
CA HIS A 252 -0.31 20.90 -11.04
C HIS A 252 0.51 22.20 -10.91
N ARG A 253 0.33 22.92 -9.79
CA ARG A 253 1.04 24.17 -9.51
C ARG A 253 2.56 23.97 -9.49
N LEU A 254 3.04 22.85 -8.94
CA LEU A 254 4.48 22.57 -8.82
C LEU A 254 5.09 22.08 -10.13
N LEU A 255 4.32 21.38 -10.96
CA LEU A 255 4.74 21.01 -12.31
C LEU A 255 4.88 22.25 -13.21
N ASN A 256 4.04 23.27 -13.00
CA ASN A 256 4.18 24.60 -13.62
C ASN A 256 4.40 24.54 -15.15
N GLY A 257 3.63 23.69 -15.84
CA GLY A 257 3.70 23.48 -17.29
C GLY A 257 4.96 22.78 -17.81
N TYR A 258 5.83 22.26 -16.93
CA TYR A 258 7.09 21.61 -17.35
C TYR A 258 6.85 20.28 -18.08
N LEU A 259 5.85 19.52 -17.64
CA LEU A 259 5.44 18.28 -18.31
C LEU A 259 4.26 18.58 -19.24
N GLU A 260 4.53 18.85 -20.51
CA GLU A 260 3.52 19.20 -21.52
C GLU A 260 2.39 18.17 -21.62
N ALA A 261 2.71 16.88 -21.47
CA ALA A 261 1.74 15.79 -21.45
C ALA A 261 0.73 15.86 -20.29
N LEU A 262 0.91 16.77 -19.33
CA LEU A 262 0.03 17.02 -18.18
C LEU A 262 -0.40 18.49 -18.09
N ASP A 263 -0.06 19.35 -19.06
CA ASP A 263 -0.34 20.79 -19.05
C ASP A 263 -1.62 21.13 -19.84
N PHE A 264 -2.75 20.60 -19.37
CA PHE A 264 -4.07 20.89 -19.95
C PHE A 264 -5.16 20.84 -18.87
N ALA A 265 -6.33 21.40 -19.19
CA ALA A 265 -7.46 21.44 -18.27
C ALA A 265 -7.83 20.04 -17.76
N ASP A 266 -8.03 19.92 -16.44
CA ASP A 266 -8.44 18.68 -15.76
C ASP A 266 -7.46 17.49 -15.90
N SER A 267 -6.23 17.73 -16.39
CA SER A 267 -5.21 16.67 -16.57
C SER A 267 -4.97 15.91 -15.26
N MET A 268 -4.91 16.61 -14.13
CA MET A 268 -4.68 16.01 -12.81
C MET A 268 -5.81 15.10 -12.34
N ASP A 269 -7.05 15.34 -12.78
CA ASP A 269 -8.17 14.46 -12.44
C ASP A 269 -8.06 13.11 -13.18
N SER A 270 -7.47 13.11 -14.37
CA SER A 270 -7.17 11.89 -15.13
C SER A 270 -5.87 11.20 -14.70
N TYR A 271 -4.89 11.98 -14.22
CA TYR A 271 -3.56 11.52 -13.88
C TYR A 271 -3.45 11.01 -12.44
N ILE A 272 -4.10 11.67 -11.48
CA ILE A 272 -4.11 11.29 -10.06
C ILE A 272 -5.52 10.85 -9.72
N GLN A 273 -5.78 9.55 -9.72
CA GLN A 273 -7.12 8.98 -9.53
C GLN A 273 -7.23 8.24 -8.21
N ALA A 274 -8.44 8.20 -7.65
CA ALA A 274 -8.73 7.25 -6.58
C ALA A 274 -8.56 5.82 -7.11
N ALA A 275 -7.99 4.94 -6.28
CA ALA A 275 -7.86 3.52 -6.61
C ALA A 275 -9.24 2.89 -6.88
N TYR A 276 -9.37 2.18 -7.99
CA TYR A 276 -10.66 1.66 -8.45
C TYR A 276 -11.20 0.55 -7.53
N LEU A 277 -10.31 -0.28 -7.00
CA LEU A 277 -10.66 -1.36 -6.08
C LEU A 277 -10.91 -0.87 -4.66
N GLY A 278 -10.63 0.41 -4.37
CA GLY A 278 -10.76 1.00 -3.05
C GLY A 278 -10.06 0.16 -1.98
N ASP A 279 -10.77 -0.13 -0.88
CA ASP A 279 -10.25 -0.93 0.23
C ASP A 279 -9.96 -2.41 -0.13
N ARG A 280 -10.37 -2.88 -1.31
CA ARG A 280 -10.10 -4.25 -1.77
C ARG A 280 -8.78 -4.38 -2.52
N ALA A 281 -8.09 -3.27 -2.82
CA ALA A 281 -6.87 -3.30 -3.64
C ALA A 281 -5.79 -4.22 -3.04
N GLY A 282 -5.50 -4.12 -1.73
CA GLY A 282 -4.50 -4.95 -1.06
C GLY A 282 -4.84 -6.44 -1.09
N MET A 283 -6.07 -6.80 -0.74
CA MET A 283 -6.51 -8.20 -0.74
C MET A 283 -6.52 -8.83 -2.14
N LEU A 284 -7.03 -8.12 -3.13
CA LEU A 284 -7.00 -8.59 -4.53
C LEU A 284 -5.56 -8.65 -5.04
N GLY A 285 -4.72 -7.71 -4.62
CA GLY A 285 -3.28 -7.76 -4.83
C GLY A 285 -2.62 -9.04 -4.36
N ALA A 286 -2.95 -9.48 -3.14
CA ALA A 286 -2.49 -10.77 -2.63
C ALA A 286 -2.97 -11.96 -3.47
N ILE A 287 -4.21 -11.93 -4.00
CA ILE A 287 -4.66 -12.97 -4.96
C ILE A 287 -3.83 -12.96 -6.25
N GLU A 288 -3.52 -11.77 -6.80
CA GLU A 288 -2.67 -11.66 -7.98
C GLU A 288 -1.23 -12.15 -7.71
N LEU A 289 -0.69 -11.93 -6.50
CA LEU A 289 0.59 -12.50 -6.08
C LEU A 289 0.55 -14.03 -6.02
N ALA A 290 -0.52 -14.62 -5.47
CA ALA A 290 -0.72 -16.07 -5.47
C ALA A 290 -0.74 -16.61 -6.92
N ARG A 291 -1.49 -15.95 -7.81
CA ARG A 291 -1.59 -16.35 -9.22
C ARG A 291 -0.24 -16.28 -9.94
N ARG A 292 0.57 -15.26 -9.65
CA ARG A 292 1.91 -15.10 -10.22
C ARG A 292 2.91 -16.15 -9.71
N ALA A 293 2.70 -16.73 -8.54
CA ALA A 293 3.55 -17.79 -8.01
C ALA A 293 3.38 -19.15 -8.71
N LEU A 294 2.35 -19.30 -9.56
CA LEU A 294 2.09 -20.52 -10.34
C LEU A 294 2.88 -20.61 -11.66
N VAL A 295 3.53 -19.52 -12.09
CA VAL A 295 4.14 -19.36 -13.42
C VAL A 295 5.63 -19.11 -13.28
#